data_AF-A0A5C4XBU4-F1
#
_entry.id   AF-A0A5C4XBU4-F1
#
_cell.length_a   1.000
_cell.length_b   1.000
_cell.length_c   1.000
_cell.angle_alpha   90.00
_cell.angle_beta   90.00
_cell.angle_gamma   90.00
#
_symmetry.space_group_name_H-M   'P 1'
#
loop_
_entity.id
_entity.type
_entity.pdbx_description
1 polymer ?
#
loop_
_entity_poly.entity_id
_entity_poly.type
_entity_poly.pdbx_seq_one_letter_code
_entity_poly.pdbx_strand_id
1 'polypeptide(L)'
;MDEFWVFGYGSLMWNPGFPYAERQAARVHGFRRSLCIWSTAHRGTVENPGLVMGLDRGGSCRGMAFRVADEDRDDALDYLRKRELITNVYLERFLPIGLSDGRRVQAVTYVVDRRHEQYAGSLGVEEAAAVVLRSHGQSGPNDAYVLNTVAQLKQMGIRDLWLEAVGDAVRPKTAQATG
;
A
#
# COMPACT_ATOMS: atom_id res chain seq x y z
N MET A 1 19.11 -0.08 23.29
CA MET A 1 18.50 0.81 22.28
C MET A 1 17.23 0.13 21.79
N ASP A 2 16.16 0.89 21.58
CA ASP A 2 14.94 0.35 21.00
C ASP A 2 15.21 0.04 19.52
N GLU A 3 14.88 -1.19 19.08
CA GLU A 3 15.07 -1.62 17.69
C GLU A 3 14.29 -0.74 16.72
N PHE A 4 14.89 -0.41 15.57
CA PHE A 4 14.20 0.33 14.52
C PHE A 4 13.51 -0.61 13.52
N TRP A 5 12.19 -0.50 13.43
CA TRP A 5 11.35 -1.30 12.53
C TRP A 5 10.58 -0.44 11.54
N VAL A 6 10.46 -0.91 10.30
CA VAL A 6 9.62 -0.32 9.25
C VAL A 6 8.48 -1.27 8.93
N PHE A 7 7.23 -0.79 8.95
CA PHE A 7 6.05 -1.57 8.54
C PHE A 7 5.57 -1.14 7.15
N GLY A 8 5.62 -2.09 6.21
CA GLY A 8 5.06 -1.96 4.87
C GLY A 8 3.73 -2.69 4.73
N TYR A 9 2.77 -2.06 4.08
CA TYR A 9 1.46 -2.64 3.75
C TYR A 9 1.16 -2.65 2.25
N GLY A 10 2.07 -2.10 1.44
CA GLY A 10 1.98 -2.01 -0.01
C GLY A 10 3.29 -2.40 -0.68
N SER A 11 3.77 -1.60 -1.64
CA SER A 11 4.97 -1.92 -2.43
C SER A 11 6.23 -2.14 -1.59
N LEU A 12 6.33 -1.53 -0.41
CA LEU A 12 7.42 -1.77 0.54
C LEU A 12 7.56 -3.25 0.96
N MET A 13 6.48 -4.05 0.90
CA MET A 13 6.53 -5.45 1.30
C MET A 13 7.37 -6.33 0.36
N TRP A 14 7.46 -5.97 -0.93
CA TRP A 14 8.23 -6.70 -1.95
C TRP A 14 9.37 -5.86 -2.56
N ASN A 15 9.34 -4.54 -2.37
CA ASN A 15 10.37 -3.63 -2.82
C ASN A 15 10.68 -2.60 -1.70
N PRO A 16 11.38 -3.01 -0.62
CA PRO A 16 11.69 -2.14 0.51
C PRO A 16 12.62 -1.01 0.09
N GLY A 17 13.70 -1.31 -0.64
CA GLY A 17 14.64 -0.32 -1.15
C GLY A 17 15.65 0.21 -0.13
N PHE A 18 15.77 -0.46 1.02
CA PHE A 18 16.76 -0.18 2.07
C PHE A 18 17.25 -1.52 2.66
N PRO A 19 18.47 -1.57 3.24
CA PRO A 19 18.98 -2.77 3.91
C PRO A 19 18.18 -3.09 5.17
N TYR A 20 18.02 -4.38 5.48
CA TYR A 20 17.34 -4.83 6.68
C TYR A 20 18.02 -6.09 7.23
N ALA A 21 18.12 -6.17 8.56
CA ALA A 21 18.67 -7.30 9.29
C ALA A 21 17.64 -8.42 9.49
N GLU A 22 16.35 -8.07 9.46
CA GLU A 22 15.26 -9.02 9.68
C GLU A 22 14.01 -8.64 8.87
N ARG A 23 13.25 -9.64 8.42
CA ARG A 23 11.97 -9.48 7.75
C ARG A 23 10.95 -10.43 8.37
N GLN A 24 9.84 -9.90 8.86
CA GLN A 24 8.79 -10.68 9.52
C GLN A 24 7.39 -10.27 9.06
N ALA A 25 6.52 -11.25 8.86
CA ALA A 25 5.10 -10.96 8.65
C ALA A 25 4.55 -10.24 9.88
N ALA A 26 3.71 -9.22 9.66
CA ALA A 26 3.24 -8.37 10.74
C ALA A 26 1.79 -7.94 10.57
N ARG A 27 1.19 -7.49 11.67
CA ARG A 27 -0.15 -6.91 11.69
C ARG A 27 -0.18 -5.62 12.49
N VAL A 28 -0.80 -4.60 11.91
CA VAL A 28 -1.18 -3.37 12.60
C VAL A 28 -2.69 -3.36 12.85
N HIS A 29 -3.12 -2.89 14.02
CA HIS A 29 -4.52 -2.77 14.40
C HIS A 29 -4.99 -1.32 14.33
N GLY A 30 -6.28 -1.10 14.06
CA GLY A 30 -6.87 0.23 13.90
C GLY A 30 -6.71 0.82 12.50
N PHE A 31 -6.06 0.09 11.58
CA PHE A 31 -5.83 0.51 10.21
C PHE A 31 -6.08 -0.61 9.20
N ARG A 32 -6.51 -0.25 7.99
CA ARG A 32 -6.80 -1.15 6.86
C ARG A 32 -6.06 -0.68 5.61
N ARG A 33 -5.69 -1.62 4.76
CA ARG A 33 -5.25 -1.31 3.40
C ARG A 33 -6.46 -0.81 2.60
N SER A 34 -6.29 0.24 1.80
CA SER A 34 -7.38 0.78 0.97
C SER A 34 -6.85 1.52 -0.26
N LEU A 35 -7.52 1.41 -1.40
CA LEU A 35 -7.32 2.30 -2.56
C LEU A 35 -7.98 3.65 -2.28
N CYS A 36 -7.35 4.47 -1.45
CA CYS A 36 -7.95 5.68 -0.86
C CYS A 36 -7.20 6.97 -1.19
N ILE A 37 -6.31 6.95 -2.19
CA ILE A 37 -5.52 8.11 -2.59
C ILE A 37 -5.67 8.36 -4.09
N TRP A 38 -6.05 9.58 -4.46
CA TRP A 38 -6.06 10.07 -5.83
C TRP A 38 -4.63 10.25 -6.34
N SER A 39 -4.25 9.48 -7.36
CA SER A 39 -2.96 9.58 -8.05
C SER A 39 -3.10 10.40 -9.32
N THR A 40 -2.54 11.60 -9.31
CA THR A 40 -2.62 12.58 -10.41
C THR A 40 -1.38 12.59 -11.31
N ALA A 41 -0.42 11.68 -11.09
CA ALA A 41 0.82 11.60 -11.88
C ALA A 41 1.22 10.16 -12.21
N HIS A 42 1.36 9.29 -11.21
CA HIS A 42 1.90 7.94 -11.43
C HIS A 42 0.90 6.97 -12.04
N ARG A 43 -0.35 6.97 -11.56
CA ARG A 43 -1.41 6.05 -11.99
C ARG A 43 -2.63 6.75 -12.58
N GLY A 44 -2.50 8.05 -12.85
CA GLY A 44 -3.51 8.88 -13.50
C GLY A 44 -2.91 10.24 -13.86
N THR A 45 -3.77 11.15 -14.26
CA THR A 45 -3.43 12.56 -14.50
C THR A 45 -4.27 13.47 -13.58
N VAL A 46 -4.07 14.78 -13.65
CA VAL A 46 -4.91 15.74 -12.91
C VAL A 46 -6.38 15.65 -13.37
N GLU A 47 -6.61 15.47 -14.67
CA GLU A 47 -7.94 15.40 -15.29
C GLU A 47 -8.58 14.02 -15.09
N ASN A 48 -7.78 12.95 -15.10
CA ASN A 48 -8.23 11.57 -14.93
C ASN A 48 -7.38 10.88 -13.85
N PRO A 49 -7.62 11.18 -12.55
CA PRO A 49 -6.83 10.64 -11.47
C PRO A 49 -7.09 9.14 -11.28
N GLY A 50 -6.03 8.39 -11.01
CA GLY A 50 -6.12 6.99 -10.59
C GLY A 50 -6.27 6.85 -9.09
N LEU A 51 -6.34 5.61 -8.62
CA LEU A 51 -6.32 5.23 -7.22
C LEU A 51 -5.05 4.47 -6.87
N VAL A 52 -4.41 4.86 -5.78
CA VAL A 52 -3.27 4.16 -5.18
C VAL A 52 -3.53 3.82 -3.73
N MET A 53 -2.76 2.87 -3.20
CA MET A 53 -2.93 2.36 -1.85
C MET A 53 -2.58 3.39 -0.78
N GLY A 54 -3.36 3.40 0.29
CA GLY A 54 -3.00 3.97 1.56
C GLY A 54 -3.38 3.07 2.72
N LEU A 55 -2.88 3.41 3.89
CA LEU A 55 -3.25 2.82 5.17
C LEU A 55 -4.21 3.76 5.88
N ASP A 56 -5.51 3.48 5.75
CA ASP A 56 -6.61 4.27 6.31
C ASP A 56 -7.08 3.67 7.64
N ARG A 57 -7.84 4.44 8.42
CA ARG A 57 -8.41 3.96 9.69
C ARG A 57 -9.40 2.81 9.46
N GLY A 58 -9.34 1.81 10.34
CA GLY A 58 -10.31 0.72 10.45
C GLY A 58 -9.70 -0.67 10.62
N GLY A 59 -10.36 -1.57 11.36
CA GLY A 59 -10.02 -2.98 11.40
C GLY A 59 -8.55 -3.29 11.74
N SER A 60 -7.89 -4.05 10.85
CA SER A 60 -6.47 -4.37 10.94
C SER A 60 -5.88 -4.62 9.55
N CYS A 61 -4.56 -4.45 9.40
CA CYS A 61 -3.86 -4.65 8.15
C CYS A 61 -2.71 -5.63 8.35
N ARG A 62 -2.67 -6.69 7.53
CA ARG A 62 -1.52 -7.59 7.44
C ARG A 62 -0.50 -6.99 6.48
N GLY A 63 0.76 -6.98 6.88
CA GLY A 63 1.86 -6.46 6.08
C GLY A 63 3.17 -7.17 6.39
N MET A 64 4.27 -6.47 6.13
CA MET A 64 5.63 -6.94 6.38
C MET A 64 6.37 -5.91 7.25
N ALA A 65 7.06 -6.38 8.28
CA ALA A 65 7.93 -5.59 9.11
C ALA A 65 9.39 -5.90 8.78
N PHE A 66 10.22 -4.87 8.77
CA PHE A 66 11.65 -4.96 8.50
C PHE A 66 12.41 -4.34 9.66
N ARG A 67 13.30 -5.11 10.29
CA ARG A 67 14.23 -4.57 11.30
C ARG A 67 15.45 -4.04 10.58
N VAL A 68 15.75 -2.77 10.79
CA VAL A 68 16.88 -2.09 10.17
C VAL A 68 17.99 -1.95 11.21
N ALA A 69 19.25 -2.12 10.79
CA ALA A 69 20.38 -1.93 11.71
C ALA A 69 20.48 -0.45 12.12
N ASP A 70 20.99 -0.18 13.31
CA ASP A 70 21.09 1.20 13.83
C ASP A 70 21.93 2.10 12.90
N GLU A 71 22.96 1.55 12.26
CA GLU A 71 23.81 2.25 11.29
C GLU A 71 23.08 2.63 9.98
N ASP A 72 22.04 1.88 9.60
CA ASP A 72 21.26 2.10 8.37
C ASP A 72 19.99 2.93 8.61
N ARG A 73 19.67 3.23 9.87
CA ARG A 73 18.38 3.80 10.28
C ARG A 73 18.08 5.13 9.58
N ASP A 74 19.03 6.06 9.60
CA ASP A 74 18.80 7.41 9.09
C ASP A 74 18.69 7.41 7.56
N ASP A 75 19.53 6.63 6.88
CA ASP A 75 19.46 6.45 5.42
C ASP A 75 18.14 5.79 4.99
N ALA A 76 17.67 4.78 5.73
CA ALA A 76 16.37 4.16 5.47
C ALA A 76 15.22 5.15 5.64
N LEU A 77 15.22 5.97 6.70
CA LEU A 77 14.21 7.00 6.93
C LEU A 77 14.23 8.08 5.84
N ASP A 78 15.40 8.57 5.46
CA ASP A 78 15.53 9.59 4.42
C ASP A 78 15.09 9.08 3.06
N TYR A 79 15.44 7.83 2.73
CA TYR A 79 14.92 7.17 1.54
C TYR A 79 13.39 7.06 1.56
N LEU A 80 12.82 6.58 2.67
CA LEU A 80 11.38 6.42 2.82
C LEU A 80 10.63 7.75 2.72
N ARG A 81 11.16 8.82 3.31
CA ARG A 81 10.58 10.16 3.22
C ARG A 81 10.59 10.70 1.80
N LYS A 82 11.70 10.53 1.06
CA LYS A 82 11.78 10.91 -0.37
C LYS A 82 10.82 10.12 -1.24
N ARG A 83 10.56 8.86 -0.89
CA ARG A 83 9.68 7.96 -1.63
C ARG A 83 8.19 8.20 -1.33
N GLU A 84 7.83 8.37 -0.06
CA GLU A 84 6.43 8.35 0.38
C GLU A 84 5.87 9.77 0.61
N LEU A 85 6.70 10.76 0.97
CA LEU A 85 6.23 12.11 1.31
C LEU A 85 6.29 13.12 0.16
N ILE A 86 6.28 12.64 -1.10
CA ILE A 86 6.39 13.50 -2.29
C ILE A 86 5.28 14.57 -2.32
N THR A 87 4.04 14.17 -2.04
CA THR A 87 2.89 15.09 -1.96
C THR A 87 2.44 15.37 -0.52
N ASN A 88 3.06 14.73 0.48
CA ASN A 88 2.62 14.74 1.87
C ASN A 88 1.18 14.23 2.11
N VAL A 89 0.60 13.47 1.17
CA VAL A 89 -0.67 12.76 1.39
C VAL A 89 -0.58 11.69 2.48
N TYR A 90 0.64 11.25 2.81
CA TYR A 90 0.90 10.38 3.94
C TYR A 90 1.47 11.12 5.15
N LEU A 91 1.16 10.62 6.33
CA LEU A 91 1.74 11.01 7.61
C LEU A 91 2.67 9.90 8.09
N GLU A 92 3.91 10.26 8.41
CA GLU A 92 4.83 9.39 9.13
C GLU A 92 4.32 9.16 10.56
N ARG A 93 4.23 7.89 10.96
CA ARG A 93 3.76 7.47 12.28
C ARG A 93 4.56 6.28 12.79
N PHE A 94 4.87 6.29 14.07
CA PHE A 94 5.28 5.10 14.82
C PHE A 94 4.04 4.44 15.40
N LEU A 95 3.79 3.19 15.02
CA LEU A 95 2.63 2.42 15.46
C LEU A 95 3.05 1.10 16.10
N PRO A 96 2.32 0.63 17.13
CA PRO A 96 2.50 -0.72 17.64
C PRO A 96 2.04 -1.75 16.60
N ILE A 97 2.91 -2.71 16.30
CA ILE A 97 2.60 -3.84 15.43
C ILE A 97 2.85 -5.17 16.15
N GLY A 98 2.11 -6.20 15.77
CA GLY A 98 2.38 -7.58 16.18
C GLY A 98 3.14 -8.31 15.08
N LEU A 99 4.28 -8.90 15.42
CA LEU A 99 5.07 -9.76 14.53
C LEU A 99 4.52 -11.19 14.56
N SER A 100 4.77 -11.96 13.51
CA SER A 100 4.29 -13.35 13.39
C SER A 100 4.89 -14.32 14.39
N ASP A 101 6.02 -13.97 15.01
CA ASP A 101 6.66 -14.75 16.08
C ASP A 101 6.14 -14.41 17.49
N GLY A 102 5.13 -13.54 17.59
CA GLY A 102 4.49 -13.17 18.85
C GLY A 102 5.07 -11.92 19.51
N ARG A 103 6.18 -11.35 19.01
CA ARG A 103 6.70 -10.06 19.51
C ARG A 103 5.76 -8.91 19.16
N ARG A 104 5.81 -7.86 19.98
CA ARG A 104 5.17 -6.57 19.72
C ARG A 104 6.23 -5.49 19.71
N VAL A 105 6.30 -4.71 18.64
CA VAL A 105 7.32 -3.68 18.43
C VAL A 105 6.67 -2.38 17.97
N GLN A 106 7.37 -1.26 18.13
CA GLN A 106 7.03 0.01 17.46
C GLN A 106 7.67 0.01 16.08
N ALA A 107 6.92 0.35 15.05
CA ALA A 107 7.43 0.47 13.69
C ALA A 107 7.00 1.78 13.04
N VAL A 108 7.89 2.40 12.27
CA VAL A 108 7.54 3.51 11.39
C VAL A 108 6.70 2.99 10.23
N THR A 109 5.66 3.73 9.89
CA THR A 109 4.84 3.50 8.70
C THR A 109 4.21 4.81 8.24
N TYR A 110 3.57 4.77 7.08
CA TYR A 110 2.99 5.94 6.41
C TYR A 110 1.47 5.74 6.30
N VAL A 111 0.70 6.50 7.06
CA VAL A 111 -0.77 6.44 7.05
C VAL A 111 -1.33 7.56 6.19
N VAL A 112 -2.47 7.38 5.55
CA VAL A 112 -3.06 8.47 4.75
C VAL A 112 -3.52 9.62 5.65
N ASP A 113 -3.23 10.87 5.26
CA ASP A 113 -3.84 12.05 5.85
C ASP A 113 -5.25 12.24 5.26
N ARG A 114 -6.26 11.98 6.09
CA ARG A 114 -7.68 12.11 5.71
C ARG A 114 -8.13 13.56 5.50
N ARG A 115 -7.28 14.54 5.81
CA ARG A 115 -7.53 15.98 5.55
C ARG A 115 -6.91 16.45 4.24
N HIS A 116 -6.08 15.63 3.60
CA HIS A 116 -5.40 15.98 2.37
C HIS A 116 -6.36 15.94 1.18
N GLU A 117 -6.18 16.83 0.21
CA GLU A 117 -7.03 16.91 -0.99
C GLU A 117 -7.01 15.62 -1.83
N GLN A 118 -5.90 14.88 -1.79
CA GLN A 118 -5.76 13.59 -2.47
C GLN A 118 -6.42 12.42 -1.73
N TYR A 119 -7.01 12.62 -0.55
CA TYR A 119 -7.74 11.54 0.13
C TYR A 119 -9.07 11.26 -0.59
N ALA A 120 -9.18 10.07 -1.18
CA ALA A 120 -10.35 9.62 -1.93
C ALA A 120 -11.47 9.04 -1.04
N GLY A 121 -11.23 8.89 0.26
CA GLY A 121 -12.19 8.27 1.15
C GLY A 121 -12.30 6.75 0.95
N SER A 122 -13.48 6.22 1.26
CA SER A 122 -13.82 4.80 1.08
C SER A 122 -14.76 4.66 -0.11
N LEU A 123 -14.26 4.09 -1.21
CA LEU A 123 -15.05 3.84 -2.41
C LEU A 123 -15.64 2.42 -2.38
N GLY A 124 -16.78 2.25 -3.05
CA GLY A 124 -17.31 0.92 -3.38
C GLY A 124 -16.43 0.21 -4.41
N VAL A 125 -16.61 -1.11 -4.57
CA VAL A 125 -15.84 -1.91 -5.54
C VAL A 125 -16.04 -1.40 -6.97
N GLU A 126 -17.29 -1.16 -7.37
CA GLU A 126 -17.62 -0.70 -8.72
C GLU A 126 -17.11 0.72 -9.00
N GLU A 127 -17.21 1.61 -8.02
CA GLU A 127 -16.69 2.98 -8.14
C GLU A 127 -15.17 2.98 -8.29
N ALA A 128 -14.48 2.19 -7.47
CA ALA A 128 -13.03 2.03 -7.56
C ALA A 128 -12.62 1.40 -8.90
N ALA A 129 -13.31 0.35 -9.35
CA ALA A 129 -13.05 -0.32 -10.62
C ALA A 129 -13.24 0.64 -11.81
N ALA A 130 -14.31 1.44 -11.81
CA ALA A 130 -14.57 2.43 -12.86
C ALA A 130 -13.50 3.52 -12.93
N VAL A 131 -12.91 3.93 -11.80
CA VAL A 131 -11.73 4.81 -11.79
C VAL A 131 -10.52 4.09 -12.36
N VAL A 132 -10.21 2.92 -11.83
CA VAL A 132 -9.01 2.15 -12.16
C VAL A 132 -8.96 1.83 -13.66
N LEU A 133 -10.10 1.47 -14.28
CA LEU A 133 -10.17 1.13 -15.70
C LEU A 133 -9.92 2.30 -16.65
N ARG A 134 -10.27 3.52 -16.26
CA ARG A 134 -10.12 4.71 -17.12
C ARG A 134 -8.81 5.48 -16.90
N SER A 135 -8.01 5.10 -15.90
CA SER A 135 -6.89 5.90 -15.42
C SER A 135 -5.54 5.35 -15.90
N HIS A 136 -4.71 6.25 -16.42
CA HIS A 136 -3.36 5.95 -16.87
C HIS A 136 -2.42 7.10 -16.50
N GLY A 137 -1.26 6.78 -15.93
CA GLY A 137 -0.25 7.77 -15.55
C GLY A 137 1.15 7.43 -16.05
N GLN A 138 2.15 8.17 -15.57
CA GLN A 138 3.56 8.03 -15.96
C GLN A 138 4.13 6.63 -15.67
N SER A 139 3.60 5.94 -14.65
CA SER A 139 4.03 4.59 -14.26
C SER A 139 3.19 3.50 -14.92
N GLY A 140 2.35 3.85 -15.90
CA GLY A 140 1.49 2.95 -16.66
C GLY A 140 0.03 2.98 -16.20
N PRO A 141 -0.79 2.04 -16.69
CA PRO A 141 -2.22 2.01 -16.40
C PRO A 141 -2.48 1.61 -14.93
N ASN A 142 -3.61 2.05 -14.40
CA ASN A 142 -3.94 1.84 -12.99
C ASN A 142 -4.42 0.41 -12.69
N ASP A 143 -5.08 -0.24 -13.64
CA ASP A 143 -5.50 -1.65 -13.54
C ASP A 143 -4.30 -2.58 -13.35
N ALA A 144 -3.22 -2.39 -14.10
CA ALA A 144 -1.98 -3.14 -13.95
C ALA A 144 -1.39 -2.98 -12.54
N TYR A 145 -1.49 -1.79 -11.94
CA TYR A 145 -1.08 -1.56 -10.55
C TYR A 145 -1.93 -2.37 -9.56
N VAL A 146 -3.24 -2.36 -9.72
CA VAL A 146 -4.17 -3.11 -8.84
C VAL A 146 -3.94 -4.61 -9.00
N LEU A 147 -3.90 -5.12 -10.24
CA LEU A 147 -3.71 -6.54 -10.54
C LEU A 147 -2.35 -7.06 -10.03
N ASN A 148 -1.27 -6.29 -10.22
CA ASN A 148 0.03 -6.65 -9.68
C ASN A 148 0.02 -6.64 -8.14
N THR A 149 -0.62 -5.66 -7.52
CA THR A 149 -0.76 -5.60 -6.05
C THR A 149 -1.51 -6.83 -5.52
N VAL A 150 -2.65 -7.19 -6.12
CA VAL A 150 -3.41 -8.39 -5.76
C VAL A 150 -2.56 -9.66 -5.92
N ALA A 151 -1.81 -9.77 -7.00
CA ALA A 151 -0.92 -10.91 -7.23
C ALA A 151 0.18 -11.01 -6.16
N GLN A 152 0.83 -9.91 -5.81
CA GLN A 152 1.85 -9.86 -4.75
C GLN A 152 1.28 -10.24 -3.38
N LEU A 153 0.10 -9.71 -3.03
CA LEU A 153 -0.58 -10.09 -1.78
C LEU A 153 -0.88 -11.58 -1.72
N LYS A 154 -1.40 -12.14 -2.82
CA LYS A 154 -1.70 -13.57 -2.94
C LYS A 154 -0.44 -14.43 -2.78
N GLN A 155 0.67 -14.05 -3.40
CA GLN A 155 1.97 -14.75 -3.25
C GLN A 155 2.47 -14.74 -1.79
N MET A 156 2.16 -13.68 -1.04
CA MET A 156 2.49 -13.56 0.39
C MET A 156 1.45 -14.24 1.30
N GLY A 157 0.42 -14.89 0.76
CA GLY A 157 -0.65 -15.50 1.56
C GLY A 157 -1.56 -14.48 2.27
N ILE A 158 -1.55 -13.22 1.82
CA ILE A 158 -2.41 -12.16 2.35
C ILE A 158 -3.68 -12.09 1.50
N ARG A 159 -4.83 -12.34 2.14
CA ARG A 159 -6.15 -12.15 1.52
C ARG A 159 -6.67 -10.76 1.82
N ASP A 160 -7.18 -10.09 0.79
CA ASP A 160 -7.78 -8.77 0.86
C ASP A 160 -9.02 -8.77 -0.04
N LEU A 161 -10.15 -9.22 0.51
CA LEU A 161 -11.34 -9.55 -0.28
C LEU A 161 -11.88 -8.36 -1.08
N TRP A 162 -11.80 -7.15 -0.52
CA TRP A 162 -12.26 -5.95 -1.21
C TRP A 162 -11.34 -5.61 -2.38
N LEU A 163 -10.01 -5.64 -2.18
CA LEU A 163 -9.06 -5.37 -3.25
C LEU A 163 -9.07 -6.46 -4.32
N GLU A 164 -9.25 -7.72 -3.93
CA GLU A 164 -9.46 -8.86 -4.83
C GLU A 164 -10.70 -8.64 -5.70
N ALA A 165 -11.83 -8.19 -5.12
CA ALA A 165 -13.04 -7.88 -5.87
C ALA A 165 -12.84 -6.74 -6.87
N VAL A 166 -12.12 -5.67 -6.50
CA VAL A 166 -11.74 -4.61 -7.45
C VAL A 166 -10.86 -5.18 -8.55
N GLY A 167 -9.87 -6.00 -8.19
CA GLY A 167 -9.00 -6.68 -9.15
C GLY A 167 -9.78 -7.50 -10.16
N ASP A 168 -10.76 -8.29 -9.71
CA ASP A 168 -11.60 -9.12 -10.58
C ASP A 168 -12.53 -8.29 -11.46
N ALA A 169 -13.07 -7.17 -10.97
CA ALA A 169 -13.89 -6.24 -11.75
C ALA A 169 -13.12 -5.55 -12.89
N VAL A 170 -11.80 -5.36 -12.73
CA VAL A 170 -10.95 -4.72 -13.75
C VAL A 170 -10.21 -5.72 -14.65
N ARG A 171 -10.31 -7.03 -14.38
CA ARG A 171 -9.72 -8.03 -15.29
C ARG A 171 -10.40 -7.94 -16.66
N PRO A 172 -9.64 -8.02 -17.76
CA PRO A 172 -10.23 -8.21 -19.07
C PRO A 172 -11.13 -9.44 -19.04
N LYS A 173 -12.40 -9.29 -19.43
CA LYS A 173 -13.27 -10.44 -19.67
C LYS A 173 -12.64 -11.20 -20.83
N THR A 174 -12.06 -12.36 -20.57
CA THR A 174 -11.64 -13.27 -21.64
C THR A 174 -12.87 -13.51 -22.51
N ALA A 175 -12.80 -13.15 -23.78
CA ALA A 175 -13.85 -13.50 -24.74
C ALA A 175 -14.07 -15.01 -24.60
N GLN A 176 -15.27 -15.40 -24.18
CA GLN A 176 -15.70 -16.78 -24.34
C GLN A 176 -15.60 -17.04 -25.85
N ALA A 177 -14.67 -17.91 -26.24
CA ALA A 177 -14.64 -18.44 -27.58
C ALA A 177 -15.96 -19.18 -27.77
N THR A 178 -16.90 -18.54 -28.46
CA THR A 178 -18.08 -19.19 -29.00
C THR A 178 -17.57 -20.16 -30.06
N GLY A 179 -17.44 -21.42 -29.68
CA GLY A 179 -17.19 -22.56 -30.56
C GLY A 179 -18.25 -23.61 -30.31
#